data_AF-A0A382C1P4-F1
#
_entry.id   AF-A0A382C1P4-F1
#
_cell.length_a   1.000
_cell.length_b   1.000
_cell.length_c   1.000
_cell.angle_alpha   90.00
_cell.angle_beta   90.00
_cell.angle_gamma   90.00
#
_symmetry.space_group_name_H-M   'P 1'
#
loop_
_entity.id
_entity.type
_entity.pdbx_description
1 polymer ?
#
loop_
_entity_poly.entity_id
_entity_poly.type
_entity_poly.pdbx_seq_one_letter_code
_entity_poly.pdbx_strand_id
1 'polypeptide(L)'
;MDPFDCYKEYVSIKTHFHANKYDYFKHKKRKISFNAFKKRNDQVFFVKLSKSYKDDEISKFFVANFIENENLWIGEALDSQAELKYKDWQKRIQSMSYIFSNDIEKLLNKEDFENWFKVEKGQHPLLLKQTIAKYICMETFSILNMILNFVPDWDQKI
;
A
#
# COMPACT_ATOMS: atom_id res chain seq x y z
N MET A 1 11.23 -17.58 2.15
CA MET A 1 12.14 -17.17 1.06
C MET A 1 13.50 -16.98 1.67
N ASP A 2 14.58 -17.15 0.90
CA ASP A 2 15.92 -16.90 1.43
C ASP A 2 16.17 -15.39 1.69
N PRO A 3 17.23 -15.00 2.43
CA PRO A 3 17.50 -13.59 2.74
C PRO A 3 17.71 -12.71 1.49
N PHE A 4 18.26 -13.26 0.41
CA PHE A 4 18.48 -12.54 -0.83
C PHE A 4 17.17 -12.34 -1.60
N ASP A 5 16.29 -13.34 -1.60
CA ASP A 5 14.93 -13.22 -2.12
C ASP A 5 14.10 -12.21 -1.33
N CYS A 6 14.23 -12.17 0.00
CA CYS A 6 13.62 -11.15 0.86
C CYS A 6 14.09 -9.75 0.50
N TYR A 7 15.39 -9.57 0.25
CA TYR A 7 15.94 -8.30 -0.23
C TYR A 7 15.40 -7.91 -1.60
N LYS A 8 15.34 -8.84 -2.57
CA LYS A 8 14.74 -8.57 -3.89
C LYS A 8 13.29 -8.15 -3.76
N GLU A 9 12.53 -8.82 -2.90
CA GLU A 9 11.12 -8.49 -2.64
C GLU A 9 10.97 -7.07 -2.10
N TYR A 10 11.71 -6.75 -1.02
CA TYR A 10 11.75 -5.41 -0.43
C TYR A 10 12.07 -4.32 -1.46
N VAL A 11 13.12 -4.48 -2.25
CA VAL A 11 13.52 -3.48 -3.26
C VAL A 11 12.46 -3.34 -4.35
N SER A 12 11.85 -4.44 -4.76
CA SER A 12 10.84 -4.43 -5.84
C SER A 12 9.59 -3.68 -5.40
N ILE A 13 9.09 -3.97 -4.20
CA ILE A 13 7.92 -3.29 -3.64
C ILE A 13 8.27 -1.82 -3.35
N LYS A 14 9.40 -1.52 -2.71
CA LYS A 14 9.84 -0.13 -2.48
C LYS A 14 9.92 0.69 -3.76
N THR A 15 10.47 0.09 -4.83
CA THR A 15 10.57 0.76 -6.13
C THR A 15 9.17 1.02 -6.71
N HIS A 16 8.21 0.13 -6.51
CA HIS A 16 6.85 0.31 -6.98
C HIS A 16 6.14 1.50 -6.33
N PHE A 17 6.36 1.73 -5.04
CA PHE A 17 5.82 2.88 -4.33
C PHE A 17 6.51 4.20 -4.73
N HIS A 18 7.80 4.19 -5.05
CA HIS A 18 8.56 5.43 -5.30
C HIS A 18 8.72 5.82 -6.78
N ALA A 19 8.79 4.84 -7.68
CA ALA A 19 9.18 5.10 -9.06
C ALA A 19 7.96 5.04 -9.98
N ASN A 20 7.59 6.18 -10.56
CA ASN A 20 6.49 6.31 -11.54
C ASN A 20 6.60 5.37 -12.76
N LYS A 21 7.75 4.74 -13.00
CA LYS A 21 8.01 3.84 -14.14
C LYS A 21 8.07 2.36 -13.76
N TYR A 22 7.99 2.00 -12.48
CA TYR A 22 8.11 0.62 -12.03
C TYR A 22 6.78 0.05 -11.55
N ASP A 23 6.26 -0.90 -12.30
CA ASP A 23 5.08 -1.68 -11.93
C ASP A 23 5.52 -3.07 -11.42
N TYR A 24 5.30 -3.34 -10.13
CA TYR A 24 5.61 -4.62 -9.51
C TYR A 24 4.82 -5.78 -10.14
N PHE A 25 3.55 -5.57 -10.48
CA PHE A 25 2.71 -6.63 -11.05
C PHE A 25 3.13 -6.97 -12.48
N LYS A 26 3.58 -5.96 -13.25
CA LYS A 26 4.11 -6.15 -14.61
C LYS A 26 5.51 -6.76 -14.64
N HIS A 27 6.41 -6.30 -13.77
CA HIS A 27 7.84 -6.65 -13.83
C HIS A 27 8.29 -7.68 -12.78
N LYS A 28 7.43 -8.04 -11.83
CA LYS A 28 7.69 -8.96 -10.70
C LYS A 28 8.88 -8.49 -9.84
N LYS A 29 9.71 -9.42 -9.38
CA LYS A 29 10.93 -9.13 -8.60
C LYS A 29 12.01 -8.54 -9.52
N ARG A 30 12.61 -7.42 -9.12
CA ARG A 30 13.75 -6.80 -9.81
C ARG A 30 14.92 -7.79 -9.91
N LYS A 31 15.60 -7.76 -11.06
CA LYS A 31 16.86 -8.47 -11.25
C LYS A 31 17.95 -7.73 -10.47
N ILE A 32 18.36 -8.31 -9.35
CA ILE A 32 19.46 -7.79 -8.52
C ILE A 32 20.55 -8.86 -8.48
N SER A 33 21.81 -8.45 -8.44
CA SER A 33 22.93 -9.40 -8.31
C SER A 33 23.13 -9.79 -6.85
N PHE A 34 23.44 -11.07 -6.62
CA PHE A 34 23.77 -11.56 -5.28
C PHE A 34 25.00 -10.84 -4.70
N ASN A 35 25.96 -10.47 -5.55
CA ASN A 35 27.13 -9.70 -5.14
C ASN A 35 26.75 -8.29 -4.63
N ALA A 36 25.71 -7.66 -5.18
CA ALA A 36 25.21 -6.39 -4.67
C ALA A 36 24.60 -6.56 -3.27
N PHE A 37 23.88 -7.66 -3.03
CA PHE A 37 23.35 -7.98 -1.70
C PHE A 37 24.45 -8.22 -0.66
N LYS A 38 25.47 -9.02 -1.00
CA LYS A 38 26.62 -9.31 -0.12
C LYS A 38 27.41 -8.08 0.34
N LYS A 39 27.38 -6.99 -0.44
CA LYS A 39 28.08 -5.74 -0.11
C LYS A 39 27.29 -4.85 0.86
N ARG A 40 26.07 -5.24 1.24
CA ARG A 40 25.22 -4.45 2.13
C ARG A 40 25.55 -4.68 3.59
N ASN A 41 25.71 -3.59 4.34
CA ASN A 41 25.92 -3.64 5.79
C ASN A 41 24.66 -4.10 6.56
N ASP A 42 23.48 -3.90 5.98
CA ASP A 42 22.18 -4.23 6.58
C ASP A 42 21.63 -5.62 6.15
N GLN A 43 22.48 -6.49 5.60
CA GLN A 43 22.08 -7.84 5.18
C GLN A 43 21.47 -8.68 6.32
N VAL A 44 21.89 -8.43 7.56
CA VAL A 44 21.42 -9.15 8.76
C VAL A 44 19.92 -8.94 9.01
N PHE A 45 19.37 -7.79 8.63
CA PHE A 45 17.94 -7.51 8.81
C PHE A 45 17.09 -8.39 7.90
N PHE A 46 17.51 -8.60 6.66
CA PHE A 46 16.85 -9.51 5.73
C PHE A 46 16.93 -10.97 6.20
N VAL A 47 18.03 -11.38 6.84
CA VAL A 47 18.16 -12.71 7.45
C VAL A 47 17.16 -12.91 8.59
N LYS A 48 16.93 -11.87 9.40
CA LYS A 48 15.95 -11.93 10.50
C LYS A 48 14.53 -11.98 9.93
N LEU A 49 14.17 -11.05 9.05
CA LEU A 49 12.85 -10.99 8.42
C LEU A 49 12.49 -12.27 7.66
N SER A 50 13.44 -12.85 6.92
CA SER A 50 13.22 -14.09 6.16
C SER A 50 12.89 -15.30 7.03
N LYS A 51 13.19 -15.23 8.33
CA LYS A 51 12.86 -16.27 9.32
C LYS A 51 11.59 -15.97 10.11
N SER A 52 11.15 -14.71 10.14
CA SER A 52 10.00 -14.26 10.93
C SER A 52 8.65 -14.51 10.25
N TYR A 53 8.61 -14.55 8.92
CA TYR A 53 7.38 -14.63 8.15
C TYR A 53 7.47 -15.64 7.02
N LYS A 54 6.34 -16.20 6.61
CA LYS A 54 6.25 -17.02 5.40
C LYS A 54 6.40 -16.16 4.14
N ASP A 55 6.69 -16.81 3.01
CA ASP A 55 6.94 -16.15 1.74
C ASP A 55 5.80 -15.23 1.30
N ASP A 56 4.56 -15.67 1.44
CA ASP A 56 3.38 -14.90 1.08
C ASP A 56 3.05 -13.79 2.10
N GLU A 57 3.51 -13.93 3.34
CA GLU A 57 3.34 -12.95 4.40
C GLU A 57 4.36 -11.80 4.28
N ILE A 58 5.59 -12.08 3.86
CA ILE A 58 6.64 -11.05 3.70
C ILE A 58 6.22 -9.97 2.71
N SER A 59 5.67 -10.33 1.55
CA SER A 59 5.21 -9.35 0.56
C SER A 59 4.09 -8.48 1.13
N LYS A 60 3.13 -9.08 1.83
CA LYS A 60 2.01 -8.37 2.48
C LYS A 60 2.49 -7.47 3.61
N PHE A 61 3.44 -7.94 4.41
CA PHE A 61 4.09 -7.18 5.47
C PHE A 61 4.77 -5.93 4.93
N PHE A 62 5.52 -6.06 3.83
CA PHE A 62 6.13 -4.92 3.17
C PHE A 62 5.09 -3.95 2.63
N VAL A 63 4.07 -4.43 1.92
CA VAL A 63 2.98 -3.57 1.40
C VAL A 63 2.31 -2.80 2.54
N ALA A 64 1.92 -3.47 3.62
CA ALA A 64 1.28 -2.83 4.78
C ALA A 64 2.14 -1.70 5.38
N ASN A 65 3.45 -1.92 5.48
CA ASN A 65 4.36 -0.90 6.01
C ASN A 65 4.66 0.22 5.02
N PHE A 66 4.77 -0.06 3.72
CA PHE A 66 5.01 0.96 2.70
C PHE A 66 3.82 1.87 2.45
N ILE A 67 2.59 1.38 2.65
CA ILE A 67 1.37 2.22 2.63
C ILE A 67 1.46 3.33 3.68
N GLU A 68 2.00 3.03 4.86
CA GLU A 68 2.12 3.99 5.97
C GLU A 68 3.44 4.79 5.94
N ASN A 69 4.50 4.23 5.38
CA ASN A 69 5.80 4.88 5.20
C ASN A 69 6.49 4.37 3.93
N GLU A 70 6.32 5.09 2.83
CA GLU A 70 6.97 4.79 1.54
C GLU A 70 8.50 4.66 1.67
N ASN A 71 9.10 5.42 2.60
CA ASN A 71 10.54 5.50 2.80
C ASN A 71 11.10 4.43 3.74
N LEU A 72 10.27 3.50 4.26
CA LEU A 72 10.63 2.47 5.24
C LEU A 72 12.06 1.94 5.03
N TRP A 73 12.90 2.11 6.05
CA TRP A 73 14.23 1.50 6.09
C TRP A 73 14.15 0.07 6.65
N ILE A 74 15.00 -0.83 6.16
CA ILE A 74 14.90 -2.26 6.53
C ILE A 74 15.14 -2.52 8.03
N GLY A 75 15.90 -1.64 8.71
CA GLY A 75 16.07 -1.77 10.16
C GLY A 75 14.78 -1.55 10.93
N GLU A 76 13.97 -0.58 10.51
CA GLU A 76 12.66 -0.25 11.11
C GLU A 76 11.65 -1.37 10.91
N ALA A 77 11.83 -2.21 9.87
CA ALA A 77 10.97 -3.34 9.59
C ALA A 77 11.05 -4.46 10.66
N LEU A 78 12.01 -4.40 11.60
CA LEU A 78 12.06 -5.29 12.75
C LEU A 78 11.46 -4.68 14.02
N ASP A 79 11.06 -3.42 13.99
CA ASP A 79 10.49 -2.76 15.15
C ASP A 79 9.06 -3.24 15.42
N SER A 80 8.65 -3.19 16.69
CA SER A 80 7.29 -3.55 17.09
C SER A 80 6.22 -2.75 16.36
N GLN A 81 6.53 -1.51 15.97
CA GLN A 81 5.63 -0.66 15.18
C GLN A 81 5.37 -1.22 13.78
N ALA A 82 6.36 -1.86 13.14
CA ALA A 82 6.16 -2.44 11.81
C ALA A 82 5.25 -3.68 11.86
N GLU A 83 5.36 -4.46 12.93
CA GLU A 83 4.47 -5.59 13.21
C GLU A 83 3.04 -5.12 13.54
N LEU A 84 2.89 -4.04 14.32
CA LEU A 84 1.57 -3.46 14.61
C LEU A 84 0.87 -2.98 13.34
N LYS A 85 1.59 -2.25 12.46
CA LYS A 85 1.06 -1.82 11.15
C LYS A 85 0.59 -3.01 10.31
N TYR A 86 1.38 -4.08 10.27
CA TYR A 86 1.00 -5.28 9.54
C TYR A 86 -0.25 -5.94 10.12
N LYS A 87 -0.34 -6.09 11.45
CA LYS A 87 -1.52 -6.66 12.12
C LYS A 87 -2.77 -5.83 11.88
N ASP A 88 -2.68 -4.51 11.95
CA ASP A 88 -3.83 -3.64 11.74
C ASP A 88 -4.28 -3.63 10.28
N TRP A 89 -3.33 -3.72 9.34
CA TRP A 89 -3.65 -3.96 7.93
C TRP A 89 -4.32 -5.32 7.74
N GLN A 90 -3.82 -6.40 8.34
CA GLN A 90 -4.43 -7.73 8.25
C GLN A 90 -5.88 -7.73 8.76
N LYS A 91 -6.15 -7.12 9.93
CA LYS A 91 -7.51 -6.98 10.46
C LYS A 91 -8.42 -6.27 9.46
N ARG A 92 -7.94 -5.17 8.87
CA ARG A 92 -8.69 -4.40 7.88
C ARG A 92 -9.04 -5.22 6.66
N ILE A 93 -8.06 -5.93 6.08
CA ILE A 93 -8.27 -6.77 4.91
C ILE A 93 -9.22 -7.95 5.22
N GLN A 94 -9.10 -8.57 6.39
CA GLN A 94 -9.99 -9.66 6.82
C GLN A 94 -11.43 -9.19 7.03
N SER A 95 -11.64 -7.93 7.41
CA SER A 95 -12.96 -7.32 7.59
C SER A 95 -13.37 -6.41 6.41
N MET A 96 -12.74 -6.54 5.24
CA MET A 96 -12.87 -5.56 4.16
C MET A 96 -14.31 -5.40 3.68
N SER A 97 -15.08 -6.47 3.53
CA SER A 97 -16.49 -6.38 3.09
C SER A 97 -17.33 -5.56 4.07
N TYR A 98 -17.12 -5.73 5.38
CA TYR A 98 -17.82 -4.98 6.40
C TYR A 98 -17.39 -3.50 6.42
N ILE A 99 -16.08 -3.25 6.37
CA ILE A 99 -15.52 -1.89 6.33
C ILE A 99 -16.01 -1.14 5.09
N PHE A 100 -16.01 -1.80 3.93
CA PHE A 100 -16.50 -1.21 2.69
C PHE A 100 -17.96 -0.80 2.82
N SER A 101 -18.84 -1.72 3.24
CA SER A 101 -20.28 -1.41 3.44
C SER A 101 -20.49 -0.24 4.39
N ASN A 102 -19.78 -0.20 5.52
CA ASN A 102 -19.87 0.89 6.47
C ASN A 102 -19.36 2.22 5.90
N ASP A 103 -18.24 2.20 5.17
CA ASP A 103 -17.70 3.42 4.55
C ASP A 103 -18.63 3.95 3.47
N ILE A 104 -19.29 3.08 2.69
CA ILE A 104 -20.33 3.47 1.73
C ILE A 104 -21.53 4.10 2.45
N GLU A 105 -22.02 3.51 3.53
CA GLU A 105 -23.13 4.08 4.32
C GLU A 105 -22.78 5.47 4.88
N LYS A 106 -21.57 5.64 5.43
CA LYS A 106 -21.08 6.94 5.89
C LYS A 106 -21.07 8.00 4.77
N LEU A 107 -20.66 7.62 3.57
CA LEU A 107 -20.64 8.53 2.42
C LEU A 107 -22.06 8.89 1.97
N LEU A 108 -22.97 7.90 1.90
CA LEU A 108 -24.36 8.11 1.52
C LEU A 108 -25.10 9.02 2.51
N ASN A 109 -24.79 8.91 3.80
CA ASN A 109 -25.34 9.79 4.83
C ASN A 109 -24.82 11.24 4.73
N LYS A 110 -23.74 11.47 3.99
CA LYS A 110 -23.10 12.79 3.88
C LYS A 110 -23.51 13.53 2.60
N GLU A 111 -23.71 12.79 1.51
CA GLU A 111 -23.93 13.36 0.19
C GLU A 111 -24.46 12.30 -0.79
N ASP A 112 -25.22 12.75 -1.80
CA ASP A 112 -25.70 11.88 -2.88
C ASP A 112 -24.54 11.30 -3.71
N PHE A 113 -24.70 10.05 -4.14
CA PHE A 113 -23.66 9.29 -4.83
C PHE A 113 -23.10 10.02 -6.07
N GLU A 114 -23.95 10.70 -6.84
CA GLU A 114 -23.55 11.43 -8.04
C GLU A 114 -22.59 12.58 -7.75
N ASN A 115 -22.60 13.11 -6.52
CA ASN A 115 -21.78 14.24 -6.10
C ASN A 115 -20.42 13.80 -5.55
N TRP A 116 -20.22 12.51 -5.23
CA TRP A 116 -18.97 12.03 -4.62
C TRP A 116 -17.73 12.30 -5.47
N PHE A 117 -17.90 12.24 -6.79
CA PHE A 117 -16.81 12.32 -7.77
C PHE A 117 -16.73 13.67 -8.47
N LYS A 118 -17.65 14.61 -8.18
CA LYS A 118 -17.70 15.92 -8.85
C LYS A 118 -16.49 16.76 -8.46
N VAL A 119 -15.78 17.25 -9.49
CA VAL A 119 -14.69 18.22 -9.36
C VAL A 119 -15.26 19.59 -9.66
N GLU A 120 -15.33 20.45 -8.66
CA GLU A 120 -15.80 21.82 -8.82
C GLU A 120 -14.62 22.78 -8.83
N LYS A 121 -14.39 23.45 -9.97
CA LYS A 121 -13.35 24.49 -10.12
C LYS A 121 -11.94 24.03 -9.68
N GLY A 122 -11.56 22.80 -10.03
CA GLY A 122 -10.25 22.21 -9.67
C GLY A 122 -10.12 21.80 -8.20
N GLN A 123 -11.19 21.85 -7.41
CA GLN A 123 -11.15 21.38 -6.02
C GLN A 123 -11.20 19.86 -5.92
N HIS A 124 -10.60 19.32 -4.85
CA HIS A 124 -10.71 17.90 -4.53
C HIS A 124 -12.18 17.47 -4.38
N PRO A 125 -12.61 16.40 -5.07
CA PRO A 125 -13.94 15.81 -4.90
C PRO A 125 -14.18 15.34 -3.47
N LEU A 126 -15.45 15.18 -3.09
CA LEU A 126 -15.84 14.76 -1.74
C LEU A 126 -15.15 13.46 -1.34
N LEU A 127 -15.16 12.46 -2.23
CA LEU A 127 -14.58 11.15 -1.96
C LEU A 127 -13.09 11.27 -1.60
N LEU A 128 -12.31 12.02 -2.40
CA LEU A 128 -10.89 12.27 -2.14
C LEU A 128 -10.67 12.99 -0.80
N LYS A 129 -11.48 14.01 -0.50
CA LYS A 129 -11.43 14.73 0.77
C LYS A 129 -11.69 13.78 1.95
N GLN A 130 -12.68 12.89 1.85
CA GLN A 130 -12.99 11.93 2.91
C GLN A 130 -11.89 10.88 3.10
N THR A 131 -11.24 10.44 2.02
CA THR A 131 -10.10 9.51 2.09
C THR A 131 -8.89 10.18 2.77
N ILE A 132 -8.52 11.40 2.38
CA ILE A 132 -7.40 12.15 2.98
C ILE A 132 -7.65 12.40 4.48
N ALA A 133 -8.90 12.73 4.84
CA ALA A 133 -9.32 12.91 6.22
C ALA A 133 -9.39 11.61 7.03
N LYS A 134 -9.10 10.44 6.42
CA LYS A 134 -9.23 9.10 7.00
C LYS A 134 -10.65 8.81 7.52
N TYR A 135 -11.67 9.47 6.96
CA TYR A 135 -13.09 9.21 7.28
C TYR A 135 -13.57 7.89 6.68
N ILE A 136 -13.02 7.55 5.51
CA ILE A 136 -13.06 6.23 4.88
C ILE A 136 -11.63 5.71 4.72
N CYS A 137 -11.46 4.40 4.61
CA CYS A 137 -10.15 3.82 4.36
C CYS A 137 -9.71 3.92 2.88
N MET A 138 -8.40 3.83 2.65
CA MET A 138 -7.80 3.89 1.31
C MET A 138 -8.22 2.69 0.45
N GLU A 139 -8.49 1.54 1.07
CA GLU A 139 -8.97 0.35 0.40
C GLU A 139 -10.37 0.56 -0.18
N THR A 140 -11.29 1.23 0.54
CA THR A 140 -12.61 1.62 0.01
C THR A 140 -12.47 2.52 -1.22
N PHE A 141 -11.59 3.52 -1.15
CA PHE A 141 -11.27 4.38 -2.30
C PHE A 141 -10.77 3.58 -3.50
N SER A 142 -9.84 2.66 -3.26
CA SER A 142 -9.24 1.82 -4.30
C SER A 142 -10.26 0.87 -4.93
N ILE A 143 -11.15 0.26 -4.14
CA ILE A 143 -12.24 -0.60 -4.62
C ILE A 143 -13.20 0.21 -5.49
N LEU A 144 -13.63 1.39 -5.04
CA LEU A 144 -14.49 2.27 -5.84
C LEU A 144 -13.83 2.66 -7.16
N ASN A 145 -12.54 3.01 -7.15
CA ASN A 145 -11.82 3.34 -8.38
C ASN A 145 -11.68 2.11 -9.30
N MET A 146 -11.54 0.91 -8.75
CA MET A 146 -11.48 -0.31 -9.56
C MET A 146 -12.80 -0.61 -10.28
N ILE A 147 -13.93 -0.19 -9.69
CA ILE A 147 -15.28 -0.39 -10.27
C ILE A 147 -15.65 0.75 -11.24
N LEU A 148 -15.33 2.00 -10.88
CA LEU A 148 -15.85 3.20 -11.55
C LEU A 148 -14.79 3.97 -12.35
N ASN A 149 -13.50 3.69 -12.10
CA ASN A 149 -12.35 4.24 -12.81
C ASN A 149 -12.36 5.79 -12.93
N PHE A 150 -12.58 6.48 -11.82
CA PHE A 150 -12.68 7.96 -11.78
C PHE A 150 -11.33 8.68 -11.64
N VAL A 151 -10.26 8.01 -11.20
CA VAL A 151 -8.95 8.65 -10.99
C VAL A 151 -8.38 9.29 -12.27
N PRO A 152 -8.41 8.62 -13.45
CA PRO A 152 -7.93 9.25 -14.69
C PRO A 152 -8.69 10.54 -15.06
N ASP A 153 -9.98 10.62 -14.74
CA ASP A 153 -10.78 11.83 -14.98
C ASP A 153 -10.41 12.95 -14.01
N TRP A 154 -10.02 12.61 -12.78
CA TRP A 154 -9.56 13.58 -11.80
C TRP A 154 -8.17 14.12 -12.15
N ASP A 155 -7.24 13.27 -12.59
CA ASP A 155 -5.89 13.68 -13.03
C ASP A 155 -5.90 14.68 -14.19
N GLN A 156 -6.99 14.73 -14.98
CA GLN A 156 -7.17 15.72 -16.05
C GLN A 156 -7.76 17.05 -15.56
N LYS A 157 -8.49 17.03 -14.43
CA LYS A 157 -9.29 18.16 -13.94
C LYS A 157 -8.68 18.89 -12.75
N ILE A 158 -7.74 18.26 -12.06
CA ILE A 158 -7.04 18.75 -10.85
C ILE A 158 -5.55 18.76 -11.15
#